data_AF-A0A958M1G9-F1
#
_entry.id   AF-A0A958M1G9-F1
#
_cell.length_a   1.000
_cell.length_b   1.000
_cell.length_c   1.000
_cell.angle_alpha   90.00
_cell.angle_beta   90.00
_cell.angle_gamma   90.00
#
_symmetry.space_group_name_H-M   'P 1'
#
loop_
_entity.id
_entity.type
_entity.pdbx_description
1 polymer ?
#
loop_
_entity_poly.entity_id
_entity_poly.type
_entity_poly.pdbx_seq_one_letter_code
_entity_poly.pdbx_strand_id
1 'polypeptide(L)'
;MDCVLGVGGRDDETITKVFELTEEQQESLKSWSAELKVRNEHLEDRAKYLMKKHEESSPEVLVTISQEYKKLVDSMRQNIRMMDKRLLTIFNDVQYDRYMKLCNQMSLRPIYISRSVDEN
;
A
#
# COMPACT_ATOMS: atom_id res chain seq x y z
N MET A 1 -13.02 -3.54 4.17
CA MET A 1 -11.81 -3.16 3.41
C MET A 1 -10.71 -2.84 4.41
N ASP A 2 -9.45 -3.15 4.11
CA ASP A 2 -8.32 -2.79 4.97
C ASP A 2 -8.13 -1.26 4.97
N CYS A 3 -7.73 -0.70 6.11
CA CYS A 3 -7.45 0.72 6.29
C CYS A 3 -6.03 1.04 5.81
N VAL A 4 -5.88 1.14 4.49
CA VAL A 4 -4.63 1.54 3.84
C VAL A 4 -4.42 3.05 3.96
N LEU A 5 -3.18 3.47 4.18
CA LEU A 5 -2.79 4.88 4.19
C LEU A 5 -2.52 5.40 2.78
N GLY A 6 -2.08 4.52 1.87
CA GLY A 6 -1.81 4.90 0.49
C GLY A 6 -0.42 5.51 0.30
N VAL A 7 0.58 5.03 1.05
CA VAL A 7 2.00 5.42 0.88
C VAL A 7 2.40 5.30 -0.60
N GLY A 8 3.06 6.33 -1.14
CA GLY A 8 3.50 6.40 -2.53
C GLY A 8 2.38 6.67 -3.53
N GLY A 9 1.18 6.98 -3.03
CA GLY A 9 0.05 7.44 -3.81
C GLY A 9 -0.03 8.96 -3.89
N ARG A 10 -1.26 9.47 -3.99
CA ARG A 10 -1.53 10.92 -4.01
C ARG A 10 -1.60 11.53 -2.61
N ASP A 11 -1.51 10.68 -1.58
CA ASP A 11 -1.87 11.03 -0.22
C ASP A 11 -0.66 11.32 0.68
N ASP A 12 0.58 11.24 0.18
CA ASP A 12 1.80 11.42 0.99
C ASP A 12 1.82 12.76 1.75
N GLU A 13 1.38 13.85 1.11
CA GLU A 13 1.25 15.17 1.77
C GLU A 13 0.16 15.16 2.86
N THR A 14 -0.97 14.50 2.59
CA THR A 14 -2.07 14.35 3.54
C THR A 14 -1.64 13.50 4.74
N ILE A 15 -0.98 12.37 4.51
CA ILE A 15 -0.41 11.51 5.55
C ILE A 15 0.53 12.33 6.44
N THR A 16 1.44 13.09 5.82
CA THR A 16 2.40 13.95 6.54
C THR A 16 1.71 14.92 7.47
N LYS A 17 0.65 15.59 7.00
CA LYS A 17 -0.11 16.59 7.77
C LYS A 17 -0.99 15.96 8.86
N VAL A 18 -1.76 14.93 8.53
CA VAL A 18 -2.73 14.30 9.44
C VAL A 18 -2.03 13.59 10.60
N PHE A 19 -0.91 12.92 10.32
CA PHE A 19 -0.15 12.20 11.32
C PHE A 19 1.01 13.01 11.90
N GLU A 20 1.16 14.28 11.49
CA GLU A 20 2.22 15.18 11.99
C GLU A 20 3.58 14.49 11.99
N LEU A 21 3.99 13.98 10.82
CA LEU A 21 5.21 13.18 10.71
C LEU A 21 6.46 14.01 11.01
N THR A 22 7.42 13.42 11.73
CA THR A 22 8.74 14.03 11.94
C THR A 22 9.53 14.07 10.62
N GLU A 23 10.60 14.86 10.56
CA GLU A 23 11.47 14.92 9.37
C GLU A 23 12.01 13.53 8.99
N GLU A 24 12.46 12.74 9.97
CA GLU A 24 12.92 11.37 9.76
C GLU A 24 11.82 10.44 9.19
N GLN A 25 10.59 10.57 9.70
CA GLN A 25 9.45 9.82 9.18
C GLN A 25 9.07 10.25 7.76
N GLN A 26 9.20 11.54 7.42
CA GLN A 26 8.98 12.06 6.08
C GLN A 26 10.04 11.59 5.07
N GLU A 27 11.31 11.53 5.48
CA GLU A 27 12.37 10.94 4.66
C GLU A 27 12.11 9.45 4.39
N SER A 28 11.70 8.71 5.43
CA SER A 28 11.29 7.31 5.31
C SER A 28 10.10 7.14 4.36
N LEU A 29 9.06 7.98 4.50
CA LEU A 29 7.91 8.02 3.60
C LEU A 29 8.35 8.22 2.15
N LYS A 30 9.16 9.25 1.87
CA LYS A 30 9.65 9.55 0.51
C LYS A 30 10.46 8.38 -0.07
N SER A 31 11.31 7.76 0.74
CA SER A 31 12.13 6.60 0.34
C SER A 31 11.24 5.39 -0.02
N TRP A 32 10.28 5.06 0.83
CA TRP A 32 9.36 3.94 0.59
C TRP A 32 8.38 4.21 -0.55
N SER A 33 7.95 5.45 -0.76
CA SER A 33 7.18 5.87 -1.93
C SER A 33 7.95 5.62 -3.22
N ALA A 34 9.25 5.94 -3.24
CA ALA A 34 10.13 5.65 -4.38
C ALA A 34 10.33 4.14 -4.58
N GLU A 35 10.55 3.38 -3.50
CA GLU A 35 10.66 1.92 -3.57
C GLU A 35 9.37 1.28 -4.13
N LEU A 36 8.21 1.72 -3.65
CA LEU A 36 6.91 1.24 -4.11
C LEU A 36 6.69 1.52 -5.58
N LYS A 37 7.05 2.72 -6.04
CA LYS A 37 6.96 3.11 -7.44
C LYS A 37 7.74 2.12 -8.32
N VAL A 38 9.02 1.88 -8.01
CA VAL A 38 9.84 0.93 -8.79
C VAL A 38 9.26 -0.48 -8.77
N ARG A 39 8.81 -0.96 -7.61
CA ARG A 39 8.21 -2.30 -7.48
C ARG A 39 6.93 -2.45 -8.31
N ASN A 40 6.08 -1.44 -8.31
CA ASN A 40 4.79 -1.49 -8.98
C ASN A 40 4.90 -1.16 -10.47
N GLU A 41 5.81 -0.28 -10.90
CA GLU A 41 6.07 -0.02 -12.33
C GLU A 41 6.42 -1.32 -13.07
N HIS A 42 7.28 -2.16 -12.49
CA HIS A 42 7.62 -3.45 -13.08
C HIS A 42 6.39 -4.39 -13.23
N LEU A 43 5.50 -4.39 -12.25
CA LEU A 43 4.27 -5.21 -12.29
C LEU A 43 3.24 -4.64 -13.26
N GLU A 44 3.15 -3.32 -13.36
CA GLU A 44 2.29 -2.60 -14.29
C GLU A 44 2.72 -2.87 -15.74
N ASP A 45 4.02 -2.82 -16.03
CA ASP A 45 4.55 -3.13 -17.35
C ASP A 45 4.28 -4.58 -17.75
N ARG A 46 4.43 -5.52 -16.80
CA ARG A 46 4.05 -6.92 -17.03
C ARG A 46 2.56 -7.08 -17.29
N ALA A 47 1.73 -6.34 -16.57
CA ALA A 47 0.28 -6.37 -16.75
C ALA A 47 -0.13 -5.82 -18.12
N LYS A 48 0.46 -4.69 -18.54
CA LYS A 48 0.28 -4.11 -19.88
C LYS A 48 0.74 -5.07 -20.98
N TYR A 49 1.92 -5.66 -20.83
CA TYR A 49 2.45 -6.63 -21.78
C TYR A 49 1.54 -7.87 -21.89
N LEU A 50 1.08 -8.40 -20.75
CA LEU A 50 0.17 -9.55 -20.72
C LEU A 50 -1.12 -9.27 -21.50
N MET A 51 -1.75 -8.11 -21.29
CA MET A 51 -2.96 -7.75 -22.04
C MET A 51 -2.68 -7.59 -23.53
N LYS A 52 -1.61 -6.85 -23.89
CA LYS A 52 -1.25 -6.60 -25.28
C LYS A 52 -0.95 -7.89 -26.05
N LYS A 53 -0.22 -8.83 -25.43
CA LYS A 53 0.12 -10.12 -26.05
C LYS A 53 -1.11 -10.98 -26.37
N HIS A 54 -2.21 -10.77 -25.64
CA HIS A 54 -3.40 -11.60 -25.70
C HIS A 54 -4.65 -10.88 -26.21
N GLU A 55 -4.49 -9.73 -26.87
CA GLU A 55 -5.61 -8.87 -27.29
C GLU A 55 -6.59 -9.55 -28.27
N GLU A 56 -6.09 -10.44 -29.14
CA GLU A 56 -6.88 -11.20 -30.12
C GLU A 56 -7.10 -12.67 -29.70
N SER A 57 -6.84 -13.00 -28.44
CA SER A 57 -7.03 -14.37 -27.94
C SER A 57 -8.51 -14.74 -27.86
N SER A 58 -8.81 -16.04 -27.94
CA SER A 58 -10.18 -16.53 -27.79
C SER A 58 -10.75 -16.23 -26.38
N PRO A 59 -12.08 -16.17 -26.21
CA PRO A 59 -12.70 -15.93 -24.91
C PRO A 59 -12.21 -16.88 -23.81
N GLU A 60 -11.99 -18.15 -24.12
CA GLU A 60 -11.51 -19.16 -23.16
C GLU A 60 -10.11 -18.83 -22.66
N VAL A 61 -9.21 -18.38 -23.56
CA VAL A 61 -7.87 -17.93 -23.19
C VAL A 61 -7.94 -16.64 -22.37
N LEU A 62 -8.82 -15.70 -22.72
CA LEU A 62 -8.98 -14.44 -21.99
C LEU A 62 -9.41 -14.66 -20.53
N VAL A 63 -10.16 -15.73 -20.22
CA VAL A 63 -10.48 -16.09 -18.83
C VAL A 63 -9.20 -16.39 -18.03
N THR A 64 -8.29 -17.21 -18.55
CA THR A 64 -7.01 -17.50 -17.89
C THR A 64 -6.16 -16.24 -17.74
N ILE A 65 -6.09 -15.43 -18.79
CA ILE A 65 -5.33 -14.18 -18.81
C ILE A 65 -5.88 -13.16 -17.79
N SER A 66 -7.20 -13.13 -17.57
CA SER A 66 -7.81 -12.29 -16.52
C SER A 66 -7.35 -12.68 -15.11
N GLN A 67 -7.16 -13.98 -14.85
CA GLN A 67 -6.68 -14.49 -13.56
C GLN A 67 -5.22 -14.13 -13.34
N GLU A 68 -4.39 -14.21 -14.37
CA GLU A 68 -2.99 -13.79 -14.31
C GLU A 68 -2.85 -12.28 -14.10
N TYR A 69 -3.64 -11.48 -14.82
CA TYR A 69 -3.70 -10.04 -14.61
C TYR A 69 -4.12 -9.70 -13.18
N LYS A 70 -5.16 -10.38 -12.66
CA LYS A 70 -5.60 -10.22 -11.28
C LYS A 70 -4.47 -10.50 -10.28
N LYS A 71 -3.66 -11.54 -10.49
CA LYS A 71 -2.51 -11.84 -9.61
C LYS A 71 -1.52 -10.68 -9.59
N LEU A 72 -1.21 -10.06 -10.74
CA LEU A 72 -0.32 -8.90 -10.80
C LEU A 72 -0.89 -7.70 -10.03
N VAL A 73 -2.19 -7.42 -10.20
CA VAL A 73 -2.87 -6.35 -9.46
C VAL A 73 -2.90 -6.61 -7.96
N ASP A 74 -3.17 -7.86 -7.57
CA ASP A 74 -3.19 -8.23 -6.15
C ASP A 74 -1.77 -8.17 -5.53
N SER A 75 -0.70 -8.47 -6.29
CA SER A 75 0.69 -8.23 -5.87
C SER A 75 1.00 -6.73 -5.68
N MET A 76 0.54 -5.86 -6.58
CA MET A 76 0.72 -4.40 -6.41
C MET A 76 0.02 -3.89 -5.14
N ARG A 77 -1.20 -4.38 -4.85
CA ARG A 77 -1.93 -4.06 -3.62
C ARG A 77 -1.19 -4.55 -2.37
N GLN A 78 -0.58 -5.73 -2.43
CA GLN A 78 0.25 -6.24 -1.33
C GLN A 78 1.48 -5.37 -1.07
N ASN A 79 2.12 -4.83 -2.13
CA ASN A 79 3.23 -3.90 -1.97
C ASN A 79 2.80 -2.61 -1.26
N ILE A 80 1.64 -2.03 -1.62
CA ILE A 80 1.10 -0.85 -0.93
C ILE A 80 0.89 -1.17 0.55
N ARG A 81 0.21 -2.27 0.84
CA ARG A 81 -0.06 -2.72 2.20
C ARG A 81 1.22 -2.97 3.01
N MET A 82 2.29 -3.42 2.36
CA MET A 82 3.60 -3.59 2.98
C MET A 82 4.20 -2.24 3.38
N MET A 83 4.15 -1.24 2.50
CA MET A 83 4.70 0.10 2.79
C MET A 83 3.89 0.82 3.86
N ASP A 84 2.56 0.76 3.81
CA ASP A 84 1.70 1.27 4.88
C ASP A 84 2.06 0.64 6.22
N LYS A 85 2.28 -0.69 6.26
CA LYS A 85 2.69 -1.36 7.50
C LYS A 85 4.05 -0.88 7.99
N ARG A 86 5.03 -0.65 7.10
CA ARG A 86 6.35 -0.10 7.48
C ARG A 86 6.22 1.29 8.09
N LEU A 87 5.40 2.15 7.49
CA LEU A 87 5.13 3.49 8.02
C LEU A 87 4.47 3.44 9.38
N LEU A 88 3.44 2.60 9.55
CA LEU A 88 2.79 2.42 10.84
C LEU A 88 3.75 1.95 11.92
N THR A 89 4.72 1.09 11.60
CA THR A 89 5.73 0.62 12.58
C THR A 89 6.59 1.74 13.15
N ILE A 90 6.85 2.80 12.38
CA ILE A 90 7.64 3.94 12.86
C ILE A 90 6.79 5.05 13.48
N PHE A 91 5.46 4.90 13.51
CA PHE A 91 4.59 5.82 14.23
C PHE A 91 4.82 5.69 15.74
N ASN A 92 4.85 6.82 16.43
CA ASN A 92 4.74 6.84 17.88
C ASN A 92 3.31 6.49 18.33
N ASP A 93 3.06 6.45 19.64
CA ASP A 93 1.77 6.05 20.18
C ASP A 93 0.64 7.00 19.77
N VAL A 94 0.87 8.30 19.85
CA VAL A 94 -0.11 9.33 19.47
C VAL A 94 -0.50 9.21 18.00
N GLN A 95 0.47 9.02 17.11
CA GLN A 95 0.25 8.89 15.67
C GLN A 95 -0.55 7.64 15.31
N TYR A 96 -0.22 6.51 15.94
CA TYR A 96 -0.94 5.26 15.69
C TYR A 96 -2.34 5.25 16.31
N ASP A 97 -2.53 5.87 17.46
CA ASP A 97 -3.88 6.07 18.02
C ASP A 97 -4.74 6.92 17.10
N ARG A 98 -4.19 7.96 16.47
CA ARG A 98 -4.90 8.73 15.44
C ARG A 98 -5.27 7.84 14.25
N TYR A 99 -4.36 6.96 13.80
CA TYR A 99 -4.63 6.00 12.73
C TYR A 99 -5.79 5.06 13.10
N MET A 100 -5.74 4.47 14.30
CA MET A 100 -6.79 3.58 14.78
C MET A 100 -8.15 4.28 14.85
N LYS A 101 -8.20 5.52 15.36
CA LYS A 101 -9.42 6.33 15.40
C LYS A 101 -9.97 6.61 14.00
N LEU A 102 -9.12 7.02 13.06
CA LEU A 102 -9.50 7.27 11.67
C LEU A 102 -10.11 6.02 11.03
N CYS A 103 -9.44 4.87 11.16
CA CYS A 103 -9.93 3.61 10.60
C CYS A 103 -11.29 3.21 11.17
N ASN A 104 -11.46 3.34 12.49
CA ASN A 104 -12.72 3.01 13.16
C ASN A 104 -13.87 3.94 12.72
N GLN A 105 -13.61 5.25 12.58
CA GLN A 105 -14.59 6.21 12.09
C GLN A 105 -15.06 5.88 10.67
N MET A 106 -14.17 5.36 9.83
CA MET A 106 -14.48 4.96 8.46
C MET A 106 -14.99 3.51 8.34
N SER A 107 -15.17 2.80 9.46
CA SER A 107 -15.52 1.37 9.48
C SER A 107 -14.55 0.50 8.66
N LEU A 108 -13.28 0.89 8.60
CA LEU A 108 -12.20 0.16 7.92
C LEU A 108 -11.46 -0.73 8.91
N ARG A 109 -10.93 -1.85 8.43
CA ARG A 109 -10.15 -2.79 9.26
C ARG A 109 -8.72 -2.26 9.44
N PRO A 110 -8.27 -1.92 10.66
CA PRO A 110 -6.91 -1.42 10.87
C PRO A 110 -5.85 -2.47 10.52
N ILE A 111 -4.68 -2.00 10.10
CA ILE A 111 -3.46 -2.79 9.97
C ILE A 111 -2.77 -2.81 11.35
N TYR A 112 -2.84 -3.94 12.02
CA TYR A 112 -2.16 -4.14 13.30
C TYR A 112 -0.66 -4.33 13.09
N ILE A 113 0.13 -3.63 13.90
CA ILE A 113 1.58 -3.79 14.02
C ILE A 113 1.90 -4.42 15.37
N SER A 114 2.94 -5.26 15.42
CA SER A 114 3.45 -5.77 16.69
C SER A 114 4.27 -4.66 17.34
N ARG A 115 3.72 -4.01 18.36
CA ARG A 115 4.49 -3.18 19.28
C ARG A 115 5.00 -4.11 20.38
N SER A 116 6.31 -4.08 20.65
CA SER A 116 6.76 -4.55 21.95
C SER A 116 6.02 -3.69 22.97
N VAL A 117 5.14 -4.31 23.74
CA VAL A 117 4.58 -3.68 24.92
C VAL A 117 5.79 -3.47 25.80
N ASP A 118 6.29 -2.23 25.92
CA ASP A 118 7.10 -1.88 27.07
C ASP A 118 6.15 -1.99 28.27
N GLU A 119 6.14 -3.18 28.86
CA GLU A 119 5.56 -3.45 30.17
C GLU A 119 6.34 -2.59 31.18
N ASN A 120 5.80 -1.40 31.45
CA ASN A 120 6.15 -0.61 32.63
C ASN A 120 5.20 -0.97 33.77
#